data_AF-X0XW02-F1
#
_entry.id   AF-X0XW02-F1
#
_cell.length_a   1.000
_cell.length_b   1.000
_cell.length_c   1.000
_cell.angle_alpha   90.00
_cell.angle_beta   90.00
_cell.angle_gamma   90.00
#
_symmetry.space_group_name_H-M   'P 1'
#
loop_
_entity.id
_entity.type
_entity.pdbx_description
1 polymer ?
#
loop_
_entity_poly.entity_id
_entity_poly.type
_entity_poly.pdbx_seq_one_letter_code
_entity_poly.pdbx_strand_id
1 'polypeptide(L)'
;IPGRTGTNMTAETAIRLSHIPNIVGVKEASSNFGQTAAIIQGAREGFRVWSGNDSDTLPILALGGYGVICVISHLTGLQMRQLIESFLAGRTEEAATIHRRLLPL
;
A
#
# COMPACT_ATOMS: atom_id res chain seq x y z
N ILE A 1 1.42 3.79 11.66
CA ILE A 1 0.37 4.84 11.52
C ILE A 1 0.73 6.03 12.41
N PRO A 2 1.73 6.85 12.04
CA PRO A 2 2.31 7.85 12.95
C PRO A 2 1.30 8.87 13.45
N GLY A 3 0.40 9.35 12.57
CA GLY A 3 -0.65 10.31 12.95
C GLY A 3 -1.63 9.81 14.03
N ARG A 4 -1.68 8.50 14.31
CA ARG A 4 -2.52 7.92 15.38
C ARG A 4 -1.73 7.41 16.58
N THR A 5 -0.46 7.06 16.40
CA THR A 5 0.37 6.41 17.42
C THR A 5 1.40 7.35 18.03
N GLY A 6 1.63 8.52 17.42
CA GLY A 6 2.67 9.47 17.84
C GLY A 6 4.09 9.00 17.53
N THR A 7 4.26 7.83 16.90
CA THR A 7 5.58 7.24 16.60
C THR A 7 5.61 6.62 15.20
N ASN A 8 6.77 6.69 14.53
CA ASN A 8 7.00 6.07 13.24
C ASN A 8 7.87 4.82 13.38
N MET A 9 7.43 3.71 12.78
CA MET A 9 8.32 2.57 12.54
C MET A 9 9.17 2.90 11.32
N THR A 10 10.48 2.98 11.50
CA THR A 10 11.41 3.34 10.42
C THR A 10 11.49 2.24 9.36
N ALA A 11 11.88 2.62 8.13
CA ALA A 11 12.15 1.66 7.05
C ALA A 11 13.16 0.59 7.49
N GLU A 12 14.27 1.00 8.11
CA GLU A 12 15.30 0.09 8.63
C GLU A 12 14.72 -0.93 9.62
N THR A 13 13.86 -0.49 10.54
CA THR A 13 13.22 -1.37 11.51
C THR A 13 12.28 -2.36 10.82
N ALA A 14 11.47 -1.89 9.87
CA ALA A 14 10.56 -2.76 9.10
C ALA A 14 11.34 -3.79 8.28
N ILE A 15 12.46 -3.41 7.66
CA ILE A 15 13.35 -4.31 6.91
C ILE A 15 13.95 -5.37 7.85
N ARG A 16 14.48 -4.98 9.00
CA ARG A 16 15.01 -5.94 9.99
C ARG A 16 13.95 -6.94 10.44
N LEU A 17 12.73 -6.46 10.72
CA LEU A 17 11.59 -7.31 11.08
C LEU A 17 11.16 -8.24 9.94
N SER A 18 11.36 -7.83 8.68
CA SER A 18 11.01 -8.66 7.53
C SER A 18 11.71 -10.02 7.56
N HIS A 19 12.91 -10.13 8.14
CA HIS A 19 13.66 -11.39 8.21
C HIS A 19 13.13 -12.39 9.26
N ILE A 20 12.14 -12.01 10.07
CA ILE A 20 11.51 -12.93 11.02
C ILE A 20 10.47 -13.79 10.26
N PRO A 21 10.54 -15.15 10.32
CA PRO A 21 9.78 -16.02 9.42
C PRO A 21 8.26 -15.80 9.38
N ASN A 22 7.66 -15.48 10.52
CA ASN A 22 6.22 -15.29 10.65
C ASN A 22 5.75 -13.83 10.42
N ILE A 23 6.67 -12.88 10.17
CA ILE A 23 6.31 -11.53 9.76
C ILE A 23 6.32 -11.49 8.23
N VAL A 24 5.11 -11.40 7.65
CA VAL A 24 4.89 -11.54 6.20
C VAL A 24 4.77 -10.22 5.46
N GLY A 25 4.72 -9.10 6.18
CA GLY A 25 4.59 -7.79 5.56
C GLY A 25 4.26 -6.67 6.53
N VAL A 26 3.95 -5.50 5.97
CA VAL A 26 3.59 -4.29 6.72
C VAL A 26 2.43 -3.56 6.05
N LYS A 27 1.52 -3.01 6.88
CA LYS A 27 0.55 -2.00 6.47
C LYS A 27 1.19 -0.63 6.62
N GLU A 28 1.60 -0.03 5.52
CA GLU A 28 2.24 1.29 5.50
C GLU A 28 1.16 2.39 5.42
N ALA A 29 1.12 3.26 6.44
CA ALA A 29 0.14 4.36 6.52
C ALA A 29 0.80 5.65 7.04
N SER A 30 2.04 5.90 6.64
CA SER A 30 2.78 7.15 6.94
C SER A 30 2.62 8.19 5.84
N SER A 31 2.13 7.81 4.65
CA SER A 31 2.14 8.62 3.43
C SER A 31 3.54 9.11 3.02
N ASN A 32 4.58 8.43 3.49
CA ASN A 32 5.96 8.66 3.07
C ASN A 32 6.35 7.64 2.00
N PHE A 33 6.17 8.01 0.74
CA PHE A 33 6.48 7.14 -0.40
C PHE A 33 7.97 6.75 -0.50
N GLY A 34 8.89 7.59 0.00
CA GLY A 34 10.31 7.24 0.08
C GLY A 34 10.57 6.11 1.08
N GLN A 35 9.94 6.16 2.26
CA GLN A 35 9.97 5.06 3.24
C GLN A 35 9.35 3.79 2.66
N THR A 36 8.18 3.91 2.01
CA THR A 36 7.51 2.77 1.38
C THR A 36 8.41 2.11 0.34
N ALA A 37 9.02 2.89 -0.57
CA ALA A 37 9.94 2.38 -1.57
C ALA A 37 11.18 1.71 -0.96
N ALA A 38 11.76 2.31 0.09
CA ALA A 38 12.89 1.72 0.81
C ALA A 38 12.55 0.36 1.43
N ILE A 39 11.36 0.21 2.01
CA ILE A 39 10.89 -1.06 2.56
C ILE A 39 10.71 -2.10 1.45
N ILE A 40 10.04 -1.74 0.34
CA ILE A 40 9.82 -2.65 -0.79
C ILE A 40 11.16 -3.14 -1.35
N GLN A 41 12.13 -2.25 -1.51
CA GLN A 41 13.44 -2.57 -2.07
C GLN A 41 14.32 -3.39 -1.12
N GLY A 42 14.25 -3.12 0.19
CA GLY A 42 15.17 -3.67 1.18
C GLY A 42 14.68 -4.89 1.94
N ALA A 43 13.37 -5.15 1.95
CA ALA A 43 12.81 -6.28 2.68
C ALA A 43 13.15 -7.63 2.01
N ARG A 44 13.08 -8.72 2.78
CA ARG A 44 13.27 -10.07 2.24
C ARG A 44 12.26 -10.38 1.12
N GLU A 45 12.64 -11.30 0.25
CA GLU A 45 11.72 -11.83 -0.75
C GLU A 45 10.43 -12.38 -0.12
N GLY A 46 9.30 -12.06 -0.76
CA GLY A 46 7.97 -12.44 -0.30
C GLY A 46 7.39 -11.57 0.81
N PHE A 47 8.14 -10.60 1.36
CA PHE A 47 7.59 -9.61 2.29
C PHE A 47 6.70 -8.62 1.55
N ARG A 48 5.46 -8.44 2.02
CA ARG A 48 4.43 -7.66 1.32
C ARG A 48 4.23 -6.29 1.96
N VAL A 49 4.01 -5.27 1.14
CA VAL A 49 3.66 -3.93 1.60
C VAL A 49 2.25 -3.60 1.16
N TRP A 50 1.33 -3.44 2.11
CA TRP A 50 -0.02 -2.96 1.84
C TRP A 50 -0.10 -1.47 2.12
N SER A 51 -0.83 -0.75 1.26
CA SER A 51 -1.32 0.58 1.60
C SER A 51 -2.24 0.50 2.81
N GLY A 52 -2.08 1.44 3.74
CA GLY A 52 -2.99 1.66 4.84
C GLY A 52 -3.85 2.91 4.73
N ASN A 53 -3.69 3.68 3.64
CA ASN A 53 -4.53 4.81 3.28
C ASN A 53 -5.15 4.55 1.89
N ASP A 54 -6.46 4.68 1.77
CA ASP A 54 -7.15 4.34 0.52
C ASP A 54 -6.67 5.23 -0.65
N SER A 55 -6.38 6.50 -0.38
CA SER A 55 -5.80 7.49 -1.31
C SER A 55 -4.39 7.15 -1.78
N ASP A 56 -3.64 6.33 -1.05
CA ASP A 56 -2.25 6.00 -1.36
C ASP A 56 -2.16 4.68 -2.14
N THR A 57 -3.28 3.98 -2.35
CA THR A 57 -3.31 2.64 -2.97
C THR A 57 -2.63 2.60 -4.33
N LEU A 58 -3.04 3.46 -5.27
CA LEU A 58 -2.50 3.44 -6.63
C LEU A 58 -1.01 3.83 -6.67
N PRO A 59 -0.55 4.90 -5.98
CA PRO A 59 0.87 5.19 -5.86
C PRO A 59 1.68 4.03 -5.25
N ILE A 60 1.18 3.38 -4.20
CA ILE A 60 1.88 2.28 -3.54
C ILE A 60 1.96 1.04 -4.45
N LEU A 61 0.90 0.72 -5.21
CA LEU A 61 0.95 -0.33 -6.23
C LEU A 61 2.03 -0.03 -7.28
N ALA A 62 2.16 1.23 -7.72
CA ALA A 62 3.20 1.65 -8.67
C ALA A 62 4.62 1.52 -8.15
N LEU A 63 4.82 1.55 -6.83
CA LEU A 63 6.11 1.30 -6.18
C LEU A 63 6.43 -0.18 -5.99
N GLY A 64 5.53 -1.10 -6.36
CA GLY A 64 5.67 -2.54 -6.11
C GLY A 64 4.96 -3.03 -4.85
N GLY A 65 4.07 -2.22 -4.27
CA GLY A 65 3.21 -2.64 -3.17
C GLY A 65 2.24 -3.74 -3.58
N TYR A 66 1.82 -4.53 -2.60
CA TYR A 66 1.02 -5.73 -2.81
C TYR A 66 -0.49 -5.46 -2.89
N GLY A 67 -0.99 -4.42 -2.22
CA GLY A 67 -2.43 -4.13 -2.16
C GLY A 67 -2.77 -3.07 -1.13
N VAL A 68 -3.98 -3.17 -0.56
CA VAL A 68 -4.50 -2.21 0.43
C VAL A 68 -5.26 -2.93 1.55
N ILE A 69 -5.14 -2.42 2.78
CA ILE A 69 -6.05 -2.74 3.88
C ILE A 69 -7.02 -1.56 4.02
N CYS A 70 -8.19 -1.74 3.42
CA CYS A 70 -9.04 -0.66 2.89
C CYS A 70 -10.23 -0.31 3.79
N VAL A 71 -10.51 0.99 3.97
CA VAL A 71 -11.71 1.44 4.67
C VAL A 71 -12.87 1.60 3.69
N ILE A 72 -12.66 2.30 2.56
CA ILE A 72 -13.74 2.54 1.60
C ILE A 72 -14.28 1.26 0.96
N SER A 73 -13.57 0.12 1.04
CA SER A 73 -14.06 -1.17 0.52
C SER A 73 -15.36 -1.64 1.17
N HIS A 74 -15.72 -1.12 2.36
CA HIS A 74 -17.04 -1.36 2.96
C HIS A 74 -18.19 -0.83 2.09
N LEU A 75 -17.93 0.18 1.25
CA LEU A 75 -18.90 0.80 0.34
C LEU A 75 -18.58 0.52 -1.14
N THR A 76 -17.28 0.47 -1.48
CA THR A 76 -16.80 0.46 -2.87
C THR A 76 -15.82 -0.68 -3.15
N GLY A 77 -15.99 -1.83 -2.48
CA GLY A 77 -15.09 -2.98 -2.61
C GLY A 77 -14.92 -3.49 -4.05
N LEU A 78 -15.99 -3.47 -4.85
CA LEU A 78 -15.92 -3.88 -6.27
C LEU A 78 -15.07 -2.92 -7.11
N GLN A 79 -15.20 -1.61 -6.87
CA GLN A 79 -14.43 -0.57 -7.55
C GLN A 79 -12.97 -0.61 -7.11
N MET A 80 -12.69 -0.85 -5.83
CA MET A 80 -11.32 -1.04 -5.34
C MET A 80 -10.67 -2.28 -5.95
N ARG A 81 -11.41 -3.39 -6.08
CA ARG A 81 -10.93 -4.56 -6.82
C ARG A 81 -10.63 -4.22 -8.27
N GLN A 82 -11.55 -3.54 -8.96
CA GLN A 82 -11.37 -3.14 -10.36
C GLN A 82 -10.15 -2.22 -10.55
N LEU A 83 -9.92 -1.28 -9.63
CA LEU A 83 -8.72 -0.43 -9.63
C LEU A 83 -7.45 -1.30 -9.62
N ILE A 84 -7.34 -2.25 -8.69
CA ILE A 84 -6.16 -3.11 -8.53
C ILE A 84 -6.00 -4.00 -9.77
N GLU A 85 -7.07 -4.67 -10.22
CA GLU A 85 -7.04 -5.54 -11.41
C GLU A 85 -6.65 -4.79 -12.68
N SER A 86 -7.17 -3.57 -12.87
CA SER A 86 -6.81 -2.75 -14.03
C SER A 86 -5.37 -2.27 -13.97
N PHE A 87 -4.84 -1.93 -12.79
CA PHE A 87 -3.42 -1.63 -12.64
C PHE A 87 -2.53 -2.85 -12.96
N LEU A 88 -2.86 -4.02 -12.39
CA LEU A 88 -2.09 -5.26 -12.61
C LEU A 88 -2.12 -5.74 -14.06
N ALA A 89 -3.17 -5.42 -14.80
CA ALA A 89 -3.28 -5.71 -16.23
C ALA A 89 -2.64 -4.65 -17.15
N GLY A 90 -1.89 -3.69 -16.60
CA GLY A 90 -1.25 -2.62 -17.35
C GLY A 90 -2.19 -1.52 -17.85
N ARG A 91 -3.46 -1.53 -17.45
CA ARG A 91 -4.47 -0.50 -17.78
C ARG A 91 -4.40 0.66 -16.80
N THR A 92 -3.24 1.33 -16.75
CA THR A 92 -2.93 2.37 -15.77
C THR A 92 -3.89 3.56 -15.83
N GLU A 93 -4.34 3.97 -17.02
CA GLU A 93 -5.30 5.06 -17.19
C GLU A 93 -6.67 4.74 -16.57
N GLU A 94 -7.13 3.50 -16.73
CA GLU A 94 -8.39 3.02 -16.15
C GLU A 94 -8.28 2.99 -14.62
N ALA A 95 -7.20 2.42 -14.09
CA ALA A 95 -6.93 2.38 -12.65
C ALA A 95 -6.88 3.81 -12.06
N ALA A 96 -6.19 4.74 -12.73
CA ALA A 96 -6.12 6.14 -12.31
C ALA A 96 -7.48 6.85 -12.36
N THR A 97 -8.33 6.50 -13.33
CA THR A 97 -9.68 7.05 -13.44
C THR A 97 -10.57 6.58 -12.29
N ILE A 98 -10.55 5.28 -11.97
CA ILE A 98 -11.27 4.73 -10.83
C ILE A 98 -10.75 5.34 -9.53
N HIS A 99 -9.43 5.42 -9.36
CA HIS A 99 -8.80 6.01 -8.18
C HIS A 99 -9.29 7.45 -7.94
N ARG A 100 -9.21 8.33 -8.95
CA ARG A 100 -9.69 9.72 -8.84
C ARG A 100 -11.18 9.81 -8.55
N ARG A 101 -11.99 8.89 -9.08
CA ARG A 101 -13.43 8.83 -8.81
C ARG A 101 -13.73 8.49 -7.35
N LEU A 102 -12.87 7.71 -6.69
CA LEU A 102 -13.06 7.28 -5.30
C LEU A 102 -12.50 8.28 -4.27
N LEU A 103 -11.58 9.17 -4.64
CA LEU A 103 -10.95 10.13 -3.71
C LEU A 103 -11.91 11.02 -2.88
N PRO A 104 -13.09 11.43 -3.37
CA PRO A 104 -14.01 12.25 -2.56
C PRO A 104 -14.73 11.53 -1.41
N LEU A 105 -14.58 10.20 -1.30
CA LEU A 105 -15.20 9.37 -0.25
C LEU A 105 -14.27 9.22 0.96
#